data_AF-A0A2Z4PN89-F1
#
_entry.id   AF-A0A2Z4PN89-F1
#
_cell.length_a   1.000
_cell.length_b   1.000
_cell.length_c   1.000
_cell.angle_alpha   90.00
_cell.angle_beta   90.00
_cell.angle_gamma   90.00
#
_symmetry.space_group_name_H-M   'P 1'
#
loop_
_entity.id
_entity.type
_entity.pdbx_description
1 polymer ?
#
loop_
_entity_poly.entity_id
_entity_poly.type
_entity_poly.pdbx_seq_one_letter_code
_entity_poly.pdbx_strand_id
1 'polypeptide(L)'
;MPKEEQHITRKMQYYLFQGIYSEYEEKTKELTTKADVCKKYLGGNKIHWNALPENVKEVLIDLTYRGDYTGSDDTRGNTRKVIVPSVYKDQQEGLKGDRSDFYRVMKNERLWKIKFGIDDNLHEKRTEKLE
;
A
#
# COMPACT_ATOMS: atom_id res chain seq x y z
N MET A 1 -20.66 -25.23 15.19
CA MET A 1 -21.63 -24.36 14.51
C MET A 1 -22.09 -25.01 13.21
N PRO A 2 -23.38 -25.28 13.03
CA PRO A 2 -23.96 -25.77 11.78
C PRO A 2 -23.58 -24.88 10.59
N LYS A 3 -23.38 -25.48 9.42
CA LYS A 3 -22.91 -24.79 8.20
C LYS A 3 -23.91 -23.72 7.71
N GLU A 4 -25.20 -23.97 7.91
CA GLU A 4 -26.33 -23.10 7.56
C GLU A 4 -26.44 -21.85 8.46
N GLU A 5 -25.73 -21.83 9.60
CA GLU A 5 -25.67 -20.67 10.50
C GLU A 5 -24.43 -19.78 10.23
N GLN A 6 -23.56 -20.17 9.29
CA GLN A 6 -22.31 -19.44 8.95
C GLN A 6 -22.49 -18.52 7.74
N HIS A 7 -23.65 -17.87 7.59
CA HIS A 7 -23.92 -16.95 6.49
C HIS A 7 -23.98 -15.51 6.98
N ILE A 8 -23.09 -14.67 6.46
CA ILE A 8 -23.13 -13.22 6.69
C ILE A 8 -23.72 -12.50 5.48
N THR A 9 -24.65 -11.58 5.76
CA THR A 9 -25.26 -10.75 4.70
C THR A 9 -24.23 -9.78 4.10
N ARG A 10 -24.49 -9.26 2.90
CA ARG A 10 -23.66 -8.21 2.29
C ARG A 10 -23.50 -6.99 3.22
N LYS A 11 -24.55 -6.62 3.96
CA LYS A 11 -24.50 -5.52 4.94
C LYS A 11 -23.55 -5.84 6.10
N MET A 12 -23.56 -7.08 6.60
CA MET A 12 -22.64 -7.53 7.64
C MET A 12 -21.19 -7.58 7.13
N GLN A 13 -20.97 -8.09 5.91
CA GLN A 13 -19.65 -8.06 5.26
C GLN A 13 -19.10 -6.64 5.14
N TYR A 14 -19.95 -5.69 4.74
CA TYR A 14 -19.57 -4.27 4.67
C TYR A 14 -19.12 -3.72 6.03
N TYR A 15 -19.88 -3.95 7.10
CA TYR A 15 -19.48 -3.46 8.42
C TYR A 15 -18.21 -4.13 8.96
N LEU A 16 -18.04 -5.43 8.73
CA LEU A 16 -16.79 -6.13 9.06
C LEU A 16 -15.61 -5.52 8.28
N PHE A 17 -15.80 -5.27 6.99
CA PHE A 17 -14.78 -4.63 6.16
C PHE A 17 -14.44 -3.22 6.66
N GLN A 18 -15.44 -2.39 6.98
CA GLN A 18 -15.21 -1.02 7.46
C GLN A 18 -14.42 -0.99 8.77
N GLY A 19 -14.72 -1.89 9.71
CA GLY A 19 -13.97 -2.01 10.96
C GLY A 19 -12.49 -2.31 10.69
N ILE A 20 -12.24 -3.36 9.91
CA ILE A 20 -10.87 -3.78 9.57
C ILE A 20 -10.14 -2.73 8.74
N TYR A 21 -10.82 -2.10 7.78
CA TYR A 21 -10.24 -1.09 6.91
C TYR A 21 -9.65 0.08 7.71
N SER A 22 -10.39 0.57 8.71
CA SER A 22 -9.90 1.67 9.57
C SER A 22 -8.60 1.32 10.32
N GLU A 23 -8.45 0.07 10.76
CA GLU A 23 -7.22 -0.41 11.40
C GLU A 23 -6.05 -0.45 10.41
N TYR A 24 -6.29 -0.93 9.19
CA TYR A 24 -5.27 -0.96 8.14
C TYR A 24 -4.91 0.41 7.61
N GLU A 25 -5.83 1.36 7.56
CA GLU A 25 -5.53 2.76 7.23
C GLU A 25 -4.55 3.35 8.24
N GLU A 26 -4.87 3.32 9.53
CA GLU A 26 -3.99 3.85 10.57
C GLU A 26 -2.65 3.10 10.60
N LYS A 27 -2.65 1.78 10.38
CA LYS A 27 -1.41 1.01 10.29
C LYS A 27 -0.55 1.44 9.10
N THR A 28 -1.17 1.66 7.95
CA THR A 28 -0.47 2.08 6.73
C THR A 28 0.14 3.46 6.91
N LYS A 29 -0.64 4.39 7.48
CA LYS A 29 -0.19 5.74 7.83
C LYS A 29 0.97 5.69 8.79
N GLU A 30 0.90 4.88 9.86
CA GLU A 30 2.01 4.65 10.79
C GLU A 30 3.24 4.17 10.03
N LEU A 31 3.15 3.06 9.29
CA LEU A 31 4.28 2.44 8.59
C LEU A 31 4.91 3.34 7.52
N THR A 32 4.13 4.25 6.94
CA THR A 32 4.56 5.19 5.90
C THR A 32 5.22 6.44 6.49
N THR A 33 4.71 6.93 7.63
CA THR A 33 5.14 8.20 8.24
C THR A 33 6.04 8.03 9.47
N LYS A 34 6.27 6.79 9.91
CA LYS A 34 7.10 6.46 11.08
C LYS A 34 8.47 7.13 10.97
N ALA A 35 8.97 7.65 12.10
CA ALA A 35 10.20 8.45 12.12
C ALA A 35 11.44 7.65 11.68
N ASP A 36 11.56 6.38 12.04
CA ASP A 36 12.64 5.49 11.60
C ASP A 36 12.61 5.23 10.09
N VAL A 37 11.42 5.01 9.53
CA VAL A 37 11.18 4.84 8.10
C VAL A 37 11.54 6.11 7.34
N CYS A 38 11.04 7.26 7.79
CA CYS A 38 11.34 8.57 7.22
C CYS A 38 12.84 8.91 7.30
N LYS A 39 13.49 8.62 8.43
CA LYS A 39 14.94 8.81 8.58
C LYS A 39 15.72 7.92 7.62
N LYS A 40 15.32 6.65 7.49
CA LYS A 40 16.00 5.66 6.66
C LYS A 40 15.89 5.92 5.17
N TYR A 41 14.71 6.35 4.70
CA TYR A 41 14.42 6.45 3.26
C TYR A 41 14.34 7.88 2.74
N LEU A 42 14.06 8.86 3.60
CA LEU A 42 13.81 10.25 3.21
C LEU A 42 14.80 11.24 3.85
N GLY A 43 15.82 10.75 4.56
CA GLY A 43 16.82 11.60 5.23
C GLY A 43 16.26 12.45 6.37
N GLY A 44 15.12 12.04 6.95
CA GLY A 44 14.43 12.77 8.03
C GLY A 44 13.26 13.64 7.57
N ASN A 45 13.06 13.79 6.26
CA ASN A 45 11.85 14.38 5.72
C ASN A 45 10.64 13.46 5.94
N LYS A 46 9.42 14.01 5.90
CA LYS A 46 8.18 13.28 6.20
C LYS A 46 7.19 13.40 5.08
N ILE A 47 6.43 12.32 4.85
CA ILE A 47 5.25 12.33 3.99
C ILE A 47 4.08 12.94 4.77
N HIS A 48 3.40 13.91 4.17
CA HIS A 48 2.16 14.47 4.69
C HIS A 48 0.99 13.58 4.28
N TRP A 49 0.65 12.58 5.09
CA TRP A 49 -0.39 11.59 4.78
C TRP A 49 -1.71 12.20 4.31
N ASN A 50 -2.23 13.20 5.03
CA ASN A 50 -3.51 13.84 4.72
C ASN A 50 -3.52 14.61 3.40
N ALA A 51 -2.34 14.96 2.86
CA ALA A 51 -2.19 15.64 1.58
C ALA A 51 -1.99 14.67 0.40
N LEU A 52 -1.93 13.35 0.66
CA LEU A 52 -1.84 12.37 -0.42
C LEU A 52 -3.17 12.26 -1.17
N PRO A 53 -3.14 12.03 -2.50
CA PRO A 53 -4.31 11.64 -3.26
C PRO A 53 -4.97 10.37 -2.71
N GLU A 54 -6.30 10.29 -2.78
CA GLU A 54 -7.04 9.18 -2.17
C GLU A 54 -6.73 7.82 -2.80
N ASN A 55 -6.59 7.77 -4.14
CA ASN A 55 -6.19 6.55 -4.84
C ASN A 55 -4.80 6.05 -4.40
N VAL A 56 -3.86 6.94 -4.08
CA VAL A 56 -2.54 6.57 -3.55
C VAL A 56 -2.69 5.95 -2.16
N LYS A 57 -3.51 6.53 -1.29
CA LYS A 57 -3.78 5.96 0.04
C LYS A 57 -4.42 4.58 -0.07
N GLU A 58 -5.45 4.43 -0.89
CA GLU A 58 -6.15 3.16 -1.11
C GLU A 58 -5.21 2.04 -1.54
N VAL A 59 -4.26 2.33 -2.43
CA VAL A 59 -3.27 1.35 -2.89
C VAL A 59 -2.26 1.02 -1.80
N LEU A 60 -1.79 2.00 -1.04
CA LEU A 60 -0.92 1.76 0.12
C LEU A 60 -1.62 0.91 1.19
N ILE A 61 -2.92 1.14 1.41
CA ILE A 61 -3.74 0.39 2.36
C ILE A 61 -3.94 -1.04 1.86
N ASP A 62 -4.25 -1.24 0.58
CA ASP A 62 -4.35 -2.58 -0.04
C ASP A 62 -3.03 -3.36 0.06
N LEU A 63 -1.89 -2.69 -0.12
CA LEU A 63 -0.56 -3.28 0.09
C LEU A 63 -0.35 -3.72 1.53
N THR A 64 -0.72 -2.89 2.52
CA THR A 64 -0.61 -3.26 3.93
C THR A 64 -1.58 -4.40 4.28
N TYR A 65 -2.81 -4.35 3.78
CA TYR A 65 -3.84 -5.38 3.97
C TYR A 65 -3.38 -6.76 3.49
N ARG A 66 -2.77 -6.80 2.32
CA ARG A 66 -2.23 -8.05 1.72
C ARG A 66 -0.89 -8.48 2.32
N GLY A 67 -0.30 -7.67 3.19
CA GLY A 67 1.00 -7.92 3.78
C GLY A 67 2.17 -7.67 2.82
N ASP A 68 1.98 -6.92 1.74
CA ASP A 68 3.02 -6.60 0.74
C ASP A 68 3.72 -5.26 1.02
N TYR A 69 3.30 -4.54 2.05
CA TYR A 69 3.98 -3.34 2.55
C TYR A 69 5.05 -3.68 3.60
N THR A 70 6.15 -4.27 3.15
CA THR A 70 7.10 -4.99 3.99
C THR A 70 8.29 -4.15 4.45
N GLY A 71 8.92 -4.57 5.55
CA GLY A 71 10.13 -3.96 6.12
C GLY A 71 11.42 -4.62 5.70
N SER A 72 12.54 -4.22 6.33
CA SER A 72 13.85 -4.83 6.06
C SER A 72 13.98 -6.27 6.58
N ASP A 73 13.16 -6.64 7.55
CA ASP A 73 13.23 -7.94 8.23
C ASP A 73 12.25 -8.97 7.63
N ASP A 74 11.51 -8.62 6.58
CA ASP A 74 10.60 -9.54 5.89
C ASP A 74 11.37 -10.39 4.87
N THR A 75 11.09 -11.69 4.84
CA THR A 75 11.74 -12.66 3.96
C THR A 75 11.43 -12.44 2.48
N ARG A 76 10.31 -11.80 2.15
CA ARG A 76 9.93 -11.42 0.78
C ARG A 76 10.64 -10.16 0.29
N GLY A 77 11.46 -9.55 1.15
CA GLY A 77 12.19 -8.33 0.87
C GLY A 77 11.48 -7.09 1.38
N ASN A 78 11.96 -5.92 0.95
CA ASN A 78 11.61 -4.63 1.55
C ASN A 78 10.98 -3.70 0.50
N THR A 79 9.66 -3.74 0.39
CA THR A 79 8.91 -2.91 -0.56
C THR A 79 8.89 -1.44 -0.14
N ARG A 80 8.90 -1.14 1.17
CA ARG A 80 8.99 0.24 1.69
C ARG A 80 10.20 1.00 1.16
N LYS A 81 11.32 0.31 0.89
CA LYS A 81 12.55 0.92 0.35
C LYS A 81 12.35 1.58 -1.02
N VAL A 82 11.38 1.11 -1.82
CA VAL A 82 11.07 1.69 -3.15
C VAL A 82 9.80 2.53 -3.11
N ILE A 83 8.79 2.12 -2.33
CA ILE A 83 7.51 2.83 -2.24
C ILE A 83 7.66 4.18 -1.53
N VAL A 84 8.25 4.20 -0.33
CA VAL A 84 8.29 5.42 0.50
C VAL A 84 9.00 6.58 -0.22
N PRO A 85 10.18 6.40 -0.84
CA PRO A 85 10.81 7.47 -1.62
C PRO A 85 9.97 7.94 -2.80
N SER A 86 9.31 7.02 -3.52
CA SER A 86 8.50 7.35 -4.71
C SER A 86 7.28 8.20 -4.35
N VAL A 87 6.55 7.82 -3.29
CA VAL A 87 5.39 8.58 -2.78
C VAL A 87 5.83 9.95 -2.28
N TYR A 88 6.94 10.02 -1.55
CA TYR A 88 7.46 11.30 -1.08
C TYR A 88 7.81 12.23 -2.24
N LYS A 89 8.54 11.73 -3.25
CA LYS A 89 8.92 12.53 -4.41
C LYS A 89 7.70 13.03 -5.18
N ASP A 90 6.72 12.17 -5.42
CA ASP A 90 5.48 12.56 -6.08
C ASP A 90 4.73 13.66 -5.30
N GLN A 91 4.72 13.59 -3.97
CA GLN A 91 4.13 14.63 -3.14
C GLN A 91 4.89 15.96 -3.22
N GLN A 92 6.24 15.93 -3.22
CA GLN A 92 7.05 17.15 -3.29
C GLN A 92 6.98 17.83 -4.67
N GLU A 93 6.96 17.03 -5.74
CA GLU A 93 6.98 17.52 -7.12
C GLU A 93 5.58 17.63 -7.74
N GLY A 94 4.54 17.20 -7.03
CA GLY A 94 3.15 17.21 -7.51
C GLY A 94 2.91 16.24 -8.68
N LEU A 95 3.67 15.15 -8.77
CA LEU A 95 3.60 14.18 -9.87
C LEU A 95 2.36 13.29 -9.74
N LYS A 96 1.75 12.97 -10.89
CA LYS A 96 0.51 12.16 -11.00
C LYS A 96 0.53 11.33 -12.28
N GLY A 97 -0.29 10.27 -12.32
CA GLY A 97 -0.44 9.38 -13.48
C GLY A 97 0.91 8.80 -13.93
N ASP A 98 1.15 8.74 -15.23
CA ASP A 98 2.40 8.18 -15.78
C ASP A 98 3.69 8.90 -15.34
N ARG A 99 3.58 10.15 -14.88
CA ARG A 99 4.73 10.90 -14.36
C ARG A 99 5.05 10.54 -12.92
N SER A 100 4.09 9.99 -12.18
CA SER A 100 4.29 9.56 -10.79
C SER A 100 5.30 8.42 -10.73
N ASP A 101 6.30 8.57 -9.87
CA ASP A 101 7.28 7.53 -9.61
C ASP A 101 6.64 6.38 -8.83
N PHE A 102 5.68 6.65 -7.94
CA PHE A 102 4.92 5.60 -7.28
C PHE A 102 4.13 4.77 -8.29
N TYR A 103 3.46 5.41 -9.24
CA TYR A 103 2.75 4.72 -10.32
C TYR A 103 3.69 3.81 -11.14
N ARG A 104 4.89 4.30 -11.47
CA ARG A 104 5.90 3.49 -12.16
C ARG A 104 6.42 2.33 -11.32
N VAL A 105 6.57 2.50 -10.01
CA VAL A 105 6.90 1.39 -9.09
C VAL A 105 5.79 0.35 -9.11
N MET A 106 4.53 0.77 -9.07
CA MET A 106 3.39 -0.14 -9.07
C MET A 106 3.20 -0.89 -10.39
N LYS A 107 3.50 -0.28 -11.55
CA LYS A 107 3.46 -0.92 -12.87
C LYS A 107 4.68 -1.81 -13.18
N ASN A 108 5.72 -1.80 -12.33
CA ASN A 108 6.95 -2.54 -12.62
C ASN A 108 6.77 -4.04 -12.32
N GLU A 109 6.31 -4.80 -13.31
CA GLU A 109 6.10 -6.24 -13.19
C GLU A 109 7.35 -6.99 -12.73
N ARG A 110 8.52 -6.65 -13.30
CA ARG A 110 9.77 -7.32 -12.94
C ARG A 110 10.10 -7.15 -11.46
N LEU A 111 9.84 -5.96 -10.92
CA LEU A 111 10.04 -5.67 -9.51
C LEU A 111 9.09 -6.51 -8.65
N TRP A 112 7.80 -6.52 -8.95
CA TRP A 112 6.82 -7.23 -8.13
C TRP A 112 6.90 -8.74 -8.25
N LYS A 113 7.02 -9.27 -9.47
CA LYS A 113 7.05 -10.70 -9.75
C LYS A 113 8.39 -11.32 -9.36
N ILE A 114 9.50 -10.74 -9.84
CA ILE A 114 10.81 -11.37 -9.68
C ILE A 114 11.46 -11.02 -8.34
N LYS A 115 11.40 -9.75 -7.93
CA LYS A 115 12.11 -9.32 -6.71
C LYS A 115 11.30 -9.56 -5.45
N PHE A 116 9.98 -9.33 -5.50
CA PHE A 116 9.11 -9.47 -4.33
C PHE A 116 8.27 -10.77 -4.34
N GLY A 117 8.29 -11.54 -5.43
CA GLY A 117 7.64 -12.85 -5.51
C GLY A 117 6.11 -12.79 -5.48
N ILE A 118 5.50 -11.72 -6.00
CA ILE A 118 4.04 -11.54 -6.02
C ILE A 118 3.43 -12.17 -7.29
N ASP A 119 2.28 -12.84 -7.12
CA ASP A 119 1.50 -13.45 -8.21
C ASP A 119 0.96 -12.45 -9.23
N ASP A 120 0.85 -12.88 -10.49
CA ASP A 120 0.42 -12.06 -11.64
C ASP A 120 -0.98 -11.46 -11.44
N ASN A 121 -1.94 -12.23 -10.93
CA ASN A 121 -3.31 -11.77 -10.73
C ASN A 121 -3.40 -10.66 -9.66
N LEU A 122 -2.45 -10.64 -8.71
CA LEU A 122 -2.38 -9.62 -7.67
C LEU A 122 -1.79 -8.32 -8.21
N HIS A 123 -0.83 -8.40 -9.13
CA HIS A 123 -0.21 -7.23 -9.74
C HIS A 123 -1.17 -6.47 -10.66
N GLU A 124 -1.91 -7.19 -11.51
CA GLU A 124 -2.88 -6.58 -12.45
C GLU A 124 -3.97 -5.79 -11.72
N LYS A 125 -4.62 -6.40 -10.71
CA LYS A 125 -5.68 -5.75 -9.92
C LYS A 125 -5.23 -4.49 -9.18
N ARG A 126 -3.94 -4.36 -8.84
CA ARG A 126 -3.39 -3.16 -8.19
C ARG A 126 -3.20 -2.03 -9.17
N THR A 127 -2.80 -2.36 -10.39
CA THR A 127 -2.57 -1.40 -11.44
C THR A 127 -3.88 -0.73 -11.87
N GLU A 128 -4.97 -1.50 -11.95
CA GLU A 128 -6.31 -0.99 -12.26
C GLU A 128 -6.82 0.06 -11.25
N LYS A 129 -6.47 -0.05 -9.96
CA LYS A 129 -6.90 0.89 -8.91
C LYS A 129 -6.18 2.25 -8.96
N LEU A 130 -5.10 2.36 -9.73
CA LEU A 130 -4.30 3.57 -9.82
C LEU A 130 -4.72 4.50 -10.97
N GLU A 131 -5.51 3.99 -11.93
CA GLU A 131 -6.09 4.73 -13.06
C GLU A 131 -7.35 5.50 -12.65
#